data_AF-A0A433BV51-F1
#
_entry.id   AF-A0A433BV51-F1
#
_cell.length_a   1.000
_cell.length_b   1.000
_cell.length_c   1.000
_cell.angle_alpha   90.00
_cell.angle_beta   90.00
_cell.angle_gamma   90.00
#
_symmetry.space_group_name_H-M   'P 1'
#
loop_
_entity.id
_entity.type
_entity.pdbx_description
1 polymer ?
#
loop_
_entity_poly.entity_id
_entity_poly.type
_entity_poly.pdbx_seq_one_letter_code
_entity_poly.pdbx_strand_id
1 'polypeptide(L)'
;MLPPDARARVGGFQCIAIMPRRGVACEQRRHFSWEDVVTTDYSALSEDRDYFEPLPAGVWLMDDHKWALLIWEQHRLRASGGRYSLIHADYHWDSTDDFRDDEDAQAELDAADSDGIRAMTAVGERITYDSFIAPAVRRGLLSEIHFYCLQNDSEPLDKSLCEEFKTPQHLHDDAASLANAVTVGPLFFDLCLDLFNRTDNFEEGDLWSDAEVISFLETIKHHIQAAELVTISLSFGYSGSVDDTRHLAELVVPRMVGWRT
;
A
#
# COMPACT_ATOMS: atom_id res chain seq x y z
N MET A 1 11.57 -31.16 -60.98
CA MET A 1 11.00 -30.02 -61.73
C MET A 1 9.72 -29.63 -61.00
N LEU A 2 9.77 -28.59 -60.17
CA LEU A 2 8.62 -28.00 -59.47
C LEU A 2 8.74 -26.49 -59.67
N PRO A 3 7.70 -25.81 -60.20
CA PRO A 3 6.90 -24.86 -59.38
C PRO A 3 5.44 -24.74 -59.92
N PRO A 4 4.55 -23.79 -59.50
CA PRO A 4 4.66 -22.69 -58.52
C PRO A 4 3.45 -22.53 -57.55
N ASP A 5 3.53 -21.48 -56.72
CA ASP A 5 2.43 -20.67 -56.14
C ASP A 5 1.65 -21.19 -54.93
N ALA A 6 2.09 -20.74 -53.75
CA ALA A 6 1.19 -20.42 -52.64
C ALA A 6 1.49 -18.99 -52.16
N ARG A 7 0.60 -18.06 -52.53
CA ARG A 7 0.62 -16.65 -52.15
C ARG A 7 0.38 -16.49 -50.64
N ALA A 8 1.23 -15.70 -50.00
CA ALA A 8 1.00 -15.17 -48.66
C ALA A 8 -0.27 -14.30 -48.62
N ARG A 9 -1.17 -14.56 -47.67
CA ARG A 9 -2.20 -13.61 -47.23
C ARG A 9 -1.76 -13.04 -45.89
N VAL A 10 -1.39 -11.76 -45.91
CA VAL A 10 -1.22 -10.93 -44.71
C VAL A 10 -2.62 -10.54 -44.24
N GLY A 11 -3.03 -11.05 -43.08
CA GLY A 11 -4.23 -10.62 -42.38
C GLY A 11 -4.01 -9.23 -41.80
N GLY A 12 -4.79 -8.25 -42.26
CA GLY A 12 -4.82 -6.92 -41.68
C GLY A 12 -5.49 -6.96 -40.31
N PHE A 13 -4.76 -6.57 -39.27
CA PHE A 13 -5.33 -6.23 -37.98
C PHE A 13 -6.11 -4.91 -38.13
N GLN A 14 -7.43 -4.99 -38.02
CA GLN A 14 -8.26 -3.82 -37.78
C GLN A 14 -7.98 -3.33 -36.36
N CYS A 15 -7.38 -2.14 -36.26
CA CYS A 15 -7.32 -1.37 -35.03
C CYS A 15 -8.75 -1.06 -34.59
N ILE A 16 -9.21 -1.70 -33.52
CA ILE A 16 -10.40 -1.25 -32.80
C ILE A 16 -9.98 0.00 -32.05
N ALA A 17 -10.52 1.14 -32.48
CA ALA A 17 -10.37 2.41 -31.79
C ALA A 17 -11.10 2.31 -30.44
N ILE A 18 -10.35 2.20 -29.35
CA ILE A 18 -10.86 2.42 -28.00
C ILE A 18 -11.11 3.93 -27.88
N MET A 19 -12.39 4.32 -27.87
CA MET A 19 -12.77 5.68 -27.57
C MET A 19 -12.46 5.98 -26.08
N PRO A 20 -11.71 7.05 -25.77
CA PRO A 20 -11.50 7.43 -24.39
C PRO A 20 -12.84 7.92 -23.81
N ARG A 21 -13.31 7.26 -22.75
CA ARG A 21 -14.37 7.82 -21.91
C ARG A 21 -13.83 9.12 -21.33
N ARG A 22 -14.58 10.20 -21.49
CA ARG A 22 -14.33 11.49 -20.83
C ARG A 22 -14.51 11.30 -19.33
N GLY A 23 -13.42 10.93 -18.66
CA GLY A 23 -13.16 11.15 -17.24
C GLY A 23 -12.06 12.21 -17.12
N VAL A 24 -12.14 13.02 -16.08
CA VAL A 24 -11.36 14.23 -15.88
C VAL A 24 -9.86 13.91 -15.74
N ALA A 25 -9.04 14.50 -16.62
CA ALA A 25 -7.61 14.80 -16.53
C ALA A 25 -6.65 13.79 -15.83
N CYS A 26 -5.99 12.93 -16.62
CA CYS A 26 -4.91 12.03 -16.19
C CYS A 26 -3.47 12.60 -16.43
N GLU A 27 -3.30 13.79 -17.00
CA GLU A 27 -1.97 14.28 -17.42
C GLU A 27 -1.27 15.30 -16.48
N GLN A 28 -1.89 15.75 -15.38
CA GLN A 28 -1.33 16.84 -14.55
C GLN A 28 -0.59 16.42 -13.26
N ARG A 29 -0.51 15.14 -12.88
CA ARG A 29 0.12 14.71 -11.61
C ARG A 29 1.63 14.40 -11.72
N ARG A 30 2.40 15.19 -12.48
CA ARG A 30 3.87 14.99 -12.59
C ARG A 30 4.71 15.80 -11.59
N HIS A 31 4.11 16.73 -10.86
CA HIS A 31 4.76 17.49 -9.79
C HIS A 31 3.75 17.74 -8.67
N PHE A 32 3.81 16.93 -7.60
CA PHE A 32 3.04 17.20 -6.40
C PHE A 32 3.80 18.20 -5.52
N SER A 33 3.22 19.38 -5.33
CA SER A 33 3.64 20.32 -4.28
C SER A 33 2.95 19.93 -2.99
N TRP A 34 3.70 19.71 -1.92
CA TRP A 34 3.19 19.35 -0.60
C TRP A 34 2.51 20.52 0.15
N GLU A 35 2.47 21.71 -0.47
CA GLU A 35 1.96 22.93 0.13
C GLU A 35 0.46 23.17 -0.14
N ASP A 36 -0.16 22.38 -1.01
CA ASP A 36 -1.60 22.47 -1.27
C ASP A 36 -2.37 21.66 -0.22
N VAL A 37 -3.07 22.35 0.67
CA VAL A 37 -4.01 21.72 1.61
C VAL A 37 -5.18 21.16 0.81
N VAL A 38 -5.12 19.88 0.47
CA VAL A 38 -6.25 19.16 -0.10
C VAL A 38 -7.25 18.90 1.02
N THR A 39 -8.45 19.50 0.91
CA THR A 39 -9.60 19.08 1.72
C THR A 39 -10.22 17.86 1.05
N THR A 40 -9.97 16.66 1.60
CA THR A 40 -10.58 15.42 1.12
C THR A 40 -12.07 15.42 1.48
N ASP A 41 -12.93 15.26 0.48
CA ASP A 41 -14.36 15.02 0.68
C ASP A 41 -14.59 13.52 0.87
N TYR A 42 -14.61 13.07 2.13
CA TYR A 42 -14.79 11.66 2.48
C TYR A 42 -16.10 11.08 1.94
N SER A 43 -17.15 11.90 1.79
CA SER A 43 -18.43 11.44 1.25
C SER A 43 -18.38 11.09 -0.24
N ALA A 44 -17.40 11.64 -0.96
CA ALA A 44 -17.20 11.41 -2.38
C ALA A 44 -16.23 10.25 -2.69
N LEU A 45 -15.58 9.68 -1.67
CA LEU A 45 -14.69 8.53 -1.86
C LEU A 45 -15.49 7.33 -2.41
N SER A 46 -14.86 6.57 -3.28
CA SER A 46 -15.39 5.33 -3.87
C SER A 46 -14.21 4.43 -4.23
N GLU A 47 -14.49 3.15 -4.43
CA GLU A 47 -13.50 2.22 -4.97
C GLU A 47 -12.89 2.78 -6.26
N ASP A 48 -11.58 2.94 -6.23
CA ASP A 48 -10.71 3.32 -7.33
C ASP A 48 -9.33 2.77 -7.00
N ARG A 49 -9.04 1.58 -7.50
CA ARG A 49 -7.77 0.88 -7.23
C ARG A 49 -6.53 1.67 -7.68
N ASP A 50 -6.68 2.74 -8.45
CA ASP A 50 -5.59 3.61 -8.87
C ASP A 50 -5.56 4.96 -8.11
N TYR A 51 -6.44 5.14 -7.13
CA TYR A 51 -6.49 6.29 -6.26
C TYR A 51 -5.40 6.23 -5.18
N PHE A 52 -4.58 7.28 -5.18
CA PHE A 52 -3.75 7.68 -4.06
C PHE A 52 -3.49 9.19 -4.13
N GLU A 53 -3.40 9.84 -2.98
CA GLU A 53 -3.08 11.26 -2.86
C GLU A 53 -2.28 11.57 -1.59
N PRO A 54 -1.35 12.54 -1.65
CA PRO A 54 -0.71 13.04 -0.45
C PRO A 54 -1.66 13.96 0.29
N LEU A 55 -1.58 13.88 1.61
CA LEU A 55 -2.22 14.75 2.57
C LEU A 55 -1.15 15.54 3.34
N PRO A 56 -1.52 16.57 4.11
CA PRO A 56 -0.57 17.30 4.94
C PRO A 56 0.21 16.40 5.91
N ALA A 57 1.36 16.91 6.38
CA ALA A 57 2.20 16.29 7.39
C ALA A 57 2.75 14.88 7.03
N GLY A 58 2.97 14.61 5.74
CA GLY A 58 3.56 13.35 5.27
C GLY A 58 2.62 12.16 5.43
N VAL A 59 1.30 12.40 5.36
CA VAL A 59 0.28 11.34 5.31
C VAL A 59 -0.10 11.10 3.85
N TRP A 60 -0.38 9.86 3.49
CA TRP A 60 -0.96 9.50 2.19
C TRP A 60 -2.23 8.70 2.40
N LEU A 61 -3.21 8.99 1.57
CA LEU A 61 -4.44 8.21 1.46
C LEU A 61 -4.44 7.48 0.13
N MET A 62 -4.75 6.19 0.13
CA MET A 62 -4.89 5.37 -1.07
C MET A 62 -6.08 4.45 -0.94
N ASP A 63 -6.62 3.96 -2.06
CA ASP A 63 -7.63 2.90 -1.98
C ASP A 63 -6.95 1.56 -1.70
N ASP A 64 -6.08 1.14 -2.62
CA ASP A 64 -5.43 -0.16 -2.62
C ASP A 64 -3.98 -0.05 -2.09
N HIS A 65 -3.63 -0.91 -1.14
CA HIS A 65 -2.34 -0.95 -0.46
C HIS A 65 -1.14 -1.15 -1.39
N LYS A 66 -1.37 -1.66 -2.62
CA LYS A 66 -0.33 -1.83 -3.64
C LYS A 66 0.52 -0.57 -3.87
N TRP A 67 -0.03 0.62 -3.65
CA TRP A 67 0.67 1.89 -3.86
C TRP A 67 1.69 2.25 -2.76
N ALA A 68 1.66 1.59 -1.61
CA ALA A 68 2.53 1.92 -0.48
C ALA A 68 4.02 1.81 -0.83
N LEU A 69 4.46 0.73 -1.50
CA LEU A 69 5.85 0.56 -1.92
C LEU A 69 6.34 1.74 -2.79
N LEU A 70 5.54 2.18 -3.76
CA LEU A 70 5.88 3.33 -4.61
C LEU A 70 6.07 4.60 -3.78
N ILE A 71 5.14 4.86 -2.85
CA ILE A 71 5.15 6.03 -1.98
C ILE A 71 6.39 6.03 -1.07
N TRP A 72 6.69 4.89 -0.46
CA TRP A 72 7.85 4.73 0.42
C TRP A 72 9.18 4.89 -0.32
N GLU A 73 9.29 4.35 -1.54
CA GLU A 73 10.48 4.49 -2.37
C GLU A 73 10.71 5.94 -2.81
N GLN A 74 9.64 6.66 -3.18
CA GLN A 74 9.72 8.08 -3.48
C GLN A 74 10.17 8.90 -2.27
N HIS A 75 9.72 8.54 -1.06
CA HIS A 75 10.19 9.16 0.17
C HIS A 75 11.69 8.90 0.40
N ARG A 76 12.12 7.63 0.34
CA ARG A 76 13.53 7.24 0.51
C ARG A 76 14.45 8.02 -0.42
N LEU A 77 14.09 8.17 -1.70
CA LEU A 77 14.87 8.91 -2.68
C LEU A 77 15.04 10.40 -2.31
N ARG A 78 14.00 11.01 -1.72
CA ARG A 78 14.03 12.42 -1.28
C ARG A 78 14.78 12.61 0.04
N ALA A 79 14.71 11.63 0.93
CA ALA A 79 15.39 11.63 2.22
C ALA A 79 16.89 11.28 2.13
N SER A 80 17.45 11.15 0.92
CA SER A 80 18.85 10.75 0.65
C SER A 80 19.17 9.28 1.01
N GLY A 81 18.18 8.40 0.95
CA GLY A 81 18.35 6.95 1.17
C GLY A 81 18.06 6.50 2.60
N GLY A 82 18.47 5.26 2.93
CA GLY A 82 18.30 4.67 4.25
C GLY A 82 17.37 3.45 4.27
N ARG A 83 17.34 2.78 5.42
CA ARG A 83 16.38 1.72 5.76
C ARG A 83 15.42 2.25 6.82
N TYR A 84 14.19 1.76 6.79
CA TYR A 84 13.12 2.21 7.67
C TYR A 84 12.57 1.06 8.50
N SER A 85 12.25 1.31 9.76
CA SER A 85 11.36 0.40 10.50
C SER A 85 9.95 0.57 9.96
N LEU A 86 9.21 -0.52 9.78
CA LEU A 86 7.80 -0.49 9.40
C LEU A 86 6.95 -0.91 10.59
N ILE A 87 5.93 -0.12 10.92
CA ILE A 87 4.76 -0.60 11.67
C ILE A 87 3.63 -0.75 10.65
N HIS A 88 3.09 -1.96 10.52
CA HIS A 88 1.95 -2.26 9.66
C HIS A 88 0.80 -2.76 10.55
N ALA A 89 -0.31 -2.03 10.51
CA ALA A 89 -1.53 -2.30 11.25
C ALA A 89 -2.68 -2.53 10.27
N ASP A 90 -3.18 -3.76 10.20
CA ASP A 90 -4.02 -4.24 9.09
C ASP A 90 -4.86 -5.43 9.55
N TYR A 91 -5.92 -5.80 8.85
CA TYR A 91 -6.47 -7.14 9.01
C TYR A 91 -5.48 -8.21 8.54
N HIS A 92 -4.83 -8.01 7.39
CA HIS A 92 -4.01 -8.96 6.64
C HIS A 92 -2.51 -8.77 6.86
N TRP A 93 -1.71 -9.71 6.38
CA TRP A 93 -0.24 -9.58 6.44
C TRP A 93 0.36 -8.75 5.31
N ASP A 94 -0.30 -8.68 4.15
CA ASP A 94 0.12 -8.01 2.92
C ASP A 94 1.58 -8.22 2.48
N SER A 95 2.04 -9.44 2.70
CA SER A 95 3.45 -9.82 2.66
C SER A 95 3.75 -10.99 1.71
N THR A 96 2.83 -11.31 0.80
CA THR A 96 3.04 -12.35 -0.22
C THR A 96 4.26 -12.03 -1.06
N ASP A 97 5.16 -13.00 -1.20
CA ASP A 97 6.39 -12.85 -1.99
C ASP A 97 6.23 -13.43 -3.40
N ASP A 98 5.58 -12.66 -4.27
CA ASP A 98 5.37 -13.03 -5.68
C ASP A 98 6.64 -12.98 -6.53
N PHE A 99 7.79 -12.58 -5.96
CA PHE A 99 9.10 -12.59 -6.62
C PHE A 99 9.91 -13.84 -6.28
N ARG A 100 9.42 -14.67 -5.34
CA ARG A 100 10.09 -15.91 -4.93
C ARG A 100 10.29 -16.85 -6.12
N ASP A 101 11.48 -17.44 -6.20
CA ASP A 101 11.88 -18.41 -7.22
C ASP A 101 11.89 -17.90 -8.68
N ASP A 102 11.82 -16.58 -8.89
CA ASP A 102 11.89 -15.95 -10.22
C ASP A 102 13.05 -14.94 -10.31
N GLU A 103 14.21 -15.41 -10.77
CA GLU A 103 15.44 -14.60 -10.87
C GLU A 103 15.29 -13.41 -11.83
N ASP A 104 14.52 -13.56 -12.92
CA ASP A 104 14.31 -12.49 -13.90
C ASP A 104 13.44 -11.39 -13.30
N ALA A 105 12.35 -11.75 -12.61
CA ALA A 105 11.48 -10.79 -11.92
C ALA A 105 12.20 -10.09 -10.77
N GLN A 106 13.07 -10.79 -10.03
CA GLN A 106 13.91 -10.18 -8.99
C GLN A 106 14.89 -9.17 -9.58
N ALA A 107 15.56 -9.51 -10.68
CA ALA A 107 16.46 -8.58 -11.37
C ALA A 107 15.72 -7.35 -11.92
N GLU A 108 14.49 -7.53 -12.41
CA GLU A 108 13.63 -6.43 -12.84
C GLU A 108 13.25 -5.53 -11.66
N LEU A 109 12.82 -6.12 -10.54
CA LEU A 109 12.50 -5.39 -9.31
C LEU A 109 13.72 -4.59 -8.84
N ASP A 110 14.91 -5.18 -8.80
CA ASP A 110 16.13 -4.50 -8.34
C ASP A 110 16.53 -3.33 -9.24
N ALA A 111 16.34 -3.47 -10.56
CA ALA A 111 16.68 -2.45 -11.54
C ALA A 111 15.63 -1.32 -11.64
N ALA A 112 14.42 -1.54 -11.13
CA ALA A 112 13.32 -0.59 -11.24
C ALA A 112 13.60 0.72 -10.48
N ASP A 113 13.42 1.83 -11.20
CA ASP A 113 13.29 3.16 -10.62
C ASP A 113 11.81 3.42 -10.23
N SER A 114 11.50 4.64 -9.80
CA SER A 114 10.12 5.00 -9.39
C SER A 114 9.09 4.81 -10.50
N ASP A 115 9.45 5.03 -11.76
CA ASP A 115 8.54 4.85 -12.90
C ASP A 115 8.34 3.35 -13.18
N GLY A 116 9.40 2.54 -13.04
CA GLY A 116 9.33 1.08 -13.11
C GLY A 116 8.43 0.47 -12.03
N ILE A 117 8.64 0.85 -10.76
CA ILE A 117 7.79 0.39 -9.63
C ILE A 117 6.34 0.80 -9.87
N ARG A 118 6.11 2.05 -10.31
CA ARG A 118 4.76 2.53 -10.63
C ARG A 118 4.11 1.70 -11.73
N ALA A 119 4.86 1.33 -12.78
CA ALA A 119 4.34 0.52 -13.87
C ALA A 119 3.95 -0.88 -13.40
N MET A 120 4.82 -1.57 -12.65
CA MET A 120 4.56 -2.89 -12.05
C MET A 120 3.31 -2.87 -11.16
N THR A 121 3.21 -1.85 -10.29
CA THR A 121 2.08 -1.66 -9.36
C THR A 121 0.77 -1.38 -10.11
N ALA A 122 0.81 -0.55 -11.15
CA ALA A 122 -0.39 -0.17 -11.92
C ALA A 122 -1.00 -1.37 -12.64
N VAL A 123 -0.18 -2.27 -13.17
CA VAL A 123 -0.66 -3.49 -13.84
C VAL A 123 -1.05 -4.60 -12.85
N GLY A 124 -0.68 -4.46 -11.57
CA GLY A 124 -0.90 -5.47 -10.53
C GLY A 124 -0.09 -6.75 -10.77
N GLU A 125 1.09 -6.63 -11.37
CA GLU A 125 1.99 -7.75 -11.61
C GLU A 125 2.97 -7.82 -10.45
N ARG A 126 2.77 -8.78 -9.54
CA ARG A 126 3.63 -9.11 -8.38
C ARG A 126 3.77 -8.02 -7.29
N ILE A 127 3.32 -6.79 -7.58
CA ILE A 127 3.08 -5.74 -6.58
C ILE A 127 1.57 -5.49 -6.59
N THR A 128 0.89 -6.15 -5.66
CA THR A 128 -0.56 -6.20 -5.45
C THR A 128 -0.88 -5.77 -4.02
N TYR A 129 -2.18 -5.66 -3.70
CA TYR A 129 -2.63 -5.27 -2.36
C TYR A 129 -2.06 -6.18 -1.26
N ASP A 130 -1.89 -7.47 -1.56
CA ASP A 130 -1.47 -8.50 -0.61
C ASP A 130 0.03 -8.83 -0.66
N SER A 131 0.84 -8.11 -1.45
CA SER A 131 2.25 -8.44 -1.67
C SER A 131 3.25 -7.32 -1.47
N PHE A 132 2.84 -6.04 -1.35
CA PHE A 132 3.76 -4.89 -1.42
C PHE A 132 4.87 -4.84 -0.35
N ILE A 133 4.73 -5.53 0.78
CA ILE A 133 5.76 -5.57 1.83
C ILE A 133 6.96 -6.43 1.43
N ALA A 134 6.76 -7.60 0.81
CA ALA A 134 7.86 -8.46 0.39
C ALA A 134 8.85 -7.79 -0.61
N PRO A 135 8.41 -7.11 -1.69
CA PRO A 135 9.30 -6.36 -2.55
C PRO A 135 9.96 -5.17 -1.85
N ALA A 136 9.34 -4.56 -0.83
CA ALA A 136 10.00 -3.57 0.02
C ALA A 136 11.19 -4.19 0.79
N VAL A 137 11.03 -5.41 1.32
CA VAL A 137 12.11 -6.16 1.96
C VAL A 137 13.22 -6.48 0.96
N ARG A 138 12.88 -7.01 -0.22
CA ARG A 138 13.84 -7.36 -1.28
C ARG A 138 14.67 -6.16 -1.74
N ARG A 139 14.04 -5.00 -1.86
CA ARG A 139 14.72 -3.75 -2.24
C ARG A 139 15.57 -3.14 -1.11
N GLY A 140 15.65 -3.83 0.04
CA GLY A 140 16.40 -3.38 1.20
C GLY A 140 15.85 -2.08 1.79
N LEU A 141 14.57 -1.78 1.60
CA LEU A 141 13.93 -0.57 2.10
C LEU A 141 13.67 -0.65 3.62
N LEU A 142 13.31 -1.84 4.11
CA LEU A 142 12.88 -2.05 5.48
C LEU A 142 14.03 -2.61 6.33
N SER A 143 14.23 -2.10 7.55
CA SER A 143 15.21 -2.60 8.53
C SER A 143 14.64 -3.64 9.47
N GLU A 144 13.36 -3.50 9.80
CA GLU A 144 12.56 -4.42 10.62
C GLU A 144 11.08 -4.12 10.36
N ILE A 145 10.21 -5.05 10.74
CA ILE A 145 8.76 -4.91 10.58
C ILE A 145 8.05 -5.31 11.87
N HIS A 146 7.09 -4.50 12.28
CA HIS A 146 6.19 -4.72 13.40
C HIS A 146 4.78 -4.90 12.85
N PHE A 147 4.26 -6.12 12.94
CA PHE A 147 2.93 -6.48 12.52
C PHE A 147 1.96 -6.40 13.70
N TYR A 148 0.87 -5.67 13.50
CA TYR A 148 -0.35 -5.78 14.29
C TYR A 148 -1.48 -6.15 13.33
N CYS A 149 -1.68 -7.44 13.12
CA CYS A 149 -2.71 -7.91 12.20
C CYS A 149 -3.62 -8.97 12.82
N LEU A 150 -4.82 -9.10 12.26
CA LEU A 150 -5.85 -10.03 12.76
C LEU A 150 -5.77 -11.41 12.10
N GLN A 151 -5.21 -11.48 10.89
CA GLN A 151 -4.88 -12.72 10.21
C GLN A 151 -4.00 -13.60 11.10
N ASN A 152 -4.27 -14.91 11.14
CA ASN A 152 -3.54 -15.86 11.99
C ASN A 152 -3.44 -17.28 11.41
N ASP A 153 -3.80 -17.44 10.14
CA ASP A 153 -3.84 -18.71 9.42
C ASP A 153 -2.52 -19.06 8.72
N SER A 154 -1.57 -18.13 8.74
CA SER A 154 -0.29 -18.19 8.02
C SER A 154 0.78 -17.36 8.73
N GLU A 155 2.04 -17.61 8.36
CA GLU A 155 3.15 -16.72 8.75
C GLU A 155 3.15 -15.47 7.85
N PRO A 156 3.49 -14.27 8.34
CA PRO A 156 3.47 -13.06 7.51
C PRO A 156 4.55 -13.12 6.41
N LEU A 157 5.82 -12.97 6.76
CA LEU A 157 6.92 -13.12 5.81
C LEU A 157 7.62 -14.46 5.96
N ASP A 158 8.05 -15.03 4.85
CA ASP A 158 8.91 -16.22 4.86
C ASP A 158 10.20 -15.91 5.64
N LYS A 159 10.53 -16.78 6.60
CA LYS A 159 11.71 -16.64 7.44
C LYS A 159 13.00 -16.53 6.63
N SER A 160 13.11 -17.25 5.51
CA SER A 160 14.29 -17.20 4.64
C SER A 160 14.49 -15.81 4.01
N LEU A 161 13.41 -15.14 3.62
CA LEU A 161 13.44 -13.77 3.11
C LEU A 161 13.94 -12.80 4.19
N CYS A 162 13.40 -12.90 5.40
CA CYS A 162 13.83 -12.08 6.54
C CYS A 162 15.32 -12.27 6.86
N GLU A 163 15.83 -13.50 6.81
CA GLU A 163 17.24 -13.82 7.07
C GLU A 163 18.16 -13.30 5.96
N GLU A 164 17.78 -13.48 4.70
CA GLU A 164 18.54 -13.03 3.53
C GLU A 164 18.73 -11.50 3.53
N PHE A 165 17.64 -10.76 3.72
CA PHE A 165 17.63 -9.29 3.68
C PHE A 165 17.91 -8.64 5.04
N LYS A 166 18.13 -9.44 6.09
CA LYS A 166 18.37 -8.99 7.48
C LYS A 166 17.30 -8.01 7.93
N THR A 167 16.05 -8.44 7.80
CA THR A 167 14.85 -7.68 8.16
C THR A 167 14.02 -8.55 9.11
N PRO A 168 14.30 -8.51 10.43
CA PRO A 168 13.49 -9.23 11.40
C PRO A 168 12.04 -8.71 11.38
N GLN A 169 11.12 -9.59 11.73
CA GLN A 169 9.71 -9.27 11.93
C GLN A 169 9.27 -9.56 13.37
N HIS A 170 8.36 -8.75 13.88
CA HIS A 170 7.82 -8.80 15.23
C HIS A 170 6.29 -8.83 15.16
N LEU A 171 5.66 -9.74 15.90
CA LEU A 171 4.20 -9.85 15.94
C LEU A 171 3.68 -9.26 17.25
N HIS A 172 2.60 -8.50 17.16
CA HIS A 172 1.95 -7.85 18.28
C HIS A 172 0.48 -8.31 18.36
N ASP A 173 0.14 -9.07 19.41
CA ASP A 173 -1.21 -9.61 19.59
C ASP A 173 -2.23 -8.56 20.07
N ASP A 174 -1.76 -7.43 20.60
CA ASP A 174 -2.59 -6.35 21.12
C ASP A 174 -1.94 -4.97 20.91
N ALA A 175 -2.77 -3.92 20.96
CA ALA A 175 -2.34 -2.54 20.76
C ALA A 175 -1.31 -2.07 21.79
N ALA A 176 -1.32 -2.63 23.01
CA ALA A 176 -0.36 -2.27 24.05
C ALA A 176 1.02 -2.87 23.75
N SER A 177 1.08 -4.08 23.22
CA SER A 177 2.31 -4.70 22.71
C SER A 177 2.89 -3.87 21.57
N LEU A 178 2.07 -3.46 20.60
CA LEU A 178 2.51 -2.58 19.50
C LEU A 178 2.99 -1.21 20.02
N ALA A 179 2.26 -0.60 20.96
CA ALA A 179 2.64 0.66 21.57
C ALA A 179 3.96 0.61 22.37
N ASN A 180 4.41 -0.58 22.78
CA ASN A 180 5.71 -0.76 23.43
C ASN A 180 6.83 -1.16 22.44
N ALA A 181 6.52 -1.30 21.14
CA ALA A 181 7.53 -1.53 20.13
C ALA A 181 8.56 -0.40 20.13
N VAL A 182 9.83 -0.76 20.06
CA VAL A 182 10.94 0.20 19.94
C VAL A 182 11.55 0.00 18.56
N THR A 183 11.48 1.04 17.74
CA THR A 183 12.05 0.98 16.40
C THR A 183 13.55 1.30 16.40
N VAL A 184 14.29 0.65 15.51
CA VAL A 184 15.76 0.81 15.38
C VAL A 184 16.16 1.96 14.46
N GLY A 185 15.22 2.57 13.75
CA GLY A 185 15.48 3.66 12.80
C GLY A 185 14.27 4.55 12.53
N PRO A 186 14.39 5.40 11.48
CA PRO A 186 13.26 6.14 10.95
C PRO A 186 12.07 5.25 10.67
N LEU A 187 10.86 5.72 10.99
CA LEU A 187 9.66 4.91 10.99
C LEU A 187 8.75 5.23 9.79
N PHE A 188 8.31 4.19 9.10
CA PHE A 188 7.09 4.20 8.30
C PHE A 188 5.95 3.59 9.11
N PHE A 189 4.81 4.25 9.10
CA PHE A 189 3.60 3.76 9.73
C PHE A 189 2.54 3.53 8.66
N ASP A 190 2.05 2.31 8.56
CA ASP A 190 1.11 1.86 7.54
C ASP A 190 -0.15 1.31 8.20
N LEU A 191 -1.31 1.77 7.73
CA LEU A 191 -2.62 1.43 8.31
C LEU A 191 -3.62 1.10 7.21
N CYS A 192 -4.18 -0.11 7.25
CA CYS A 192 -5.40 -0.41 6.52
C CYS A 192 -6.62 -0.13 7.37
N LEU A 193 -7.66 0.46 6.76
CA LEU A 193 -8.94 0.64 7.44
C LEU A 193 -9.69 -0.67 7.67
N ASP A 194 -9.34 -1.75 6.97
CA ASP A 194 -10.00 -3.06 7.14
C ASP A 194 -9.69 -3.71 8.49
N LEU A 195 -8.62 -3.28 9.17
CA LEU A 195 -8.31 -3.62 10.55
C LEU A 195 -9.51 -3.38 11.48
N PHE A 196 -10.30 -2.35 11.17
CA PHE A 196 -11.45 -1.95 11.95
C PHE A 196 -12.75 -2.64 11.51
N ASN A 197 -12.67 -3.60 10.59
CA ASN A 197 -13.76 -4.51 10.24
C ASN A 197 -13.50 -5.89 10.87
N ARG A 198 -14.45 -6.42 11.64
CA ARG A 198 -14.27 -7.74 12.29
C ARG A 198 -14.43 -8.92 11.34
N THR A 199 -15.01 -8.69 10.17
CA THR A 199 -15.23 -9.70 9.13
C THR A 199 -14.24 -9.50 7.99
N ASP A 200 -13.81 -10.61 7.39
CA ASP A 200 -13.01 -10.68 6.17
C ASP A 200 -13.88 -10.84 4.91
N ASN A 201 -15.21 -10.86 5.07
CA ASN A 201 -16.14 -10.97 3.96
C ASN A 201 -16.21 -9.67 3.14
N PHE A 202 -16.05 -9.83 1.82
CA PHE A 202 -16.13 -8.71 0.87
C PHE A 202 -17.50 -8.00 0.93
N GLU A 203 -17.47 -6.66 1.02
CA GLU A 203 -18.59 -5.71 1.15
C GLU A 203 -19.47 -5.89 2.41
N GLU A 204 -19.04 -6.68 3.40
CA GLU A 204 -19.77 -6.86 4.65
C GLU A 204 -19.12 -6.06 5.80
N GLY A 205 -19.90 -5.21 6.47
CA GLY A 205 -19.43 -4.42 7.61
C GLY A 205 -19.84 -4.99 8.96
N ASP A 206 -18.86 -5.34 9.79
CA ASP A 206 -18.97 -5.52 11.24
C ASP A 206 -17.90 -4.64 11.93
N LEU A 207 -18.11 -3.32 11.84
CA LEU A 207 -17.12 -2.35 12.27
C LEU A 207 -16.88 -2.36 13.78
N TRP A 208 -15.64 -2.12 14.16
CA TRP A 208 -15.31 -1.63 15.50
C TRP A 208 -16.13 -0.37 15.79
N SER A 209 -16.56 -0.19 17.03
CA SER A 209 -17.19 1.07 17.42
C SER A 209 -16.18 2.22 17.31
N ASP A 210 -16.66 3.43 17.05
CA ASP A 210 -15.79 4.63 16.99
C ASP A 210 -14.90 4.76 18.24
N ALA A 211 -15.41 4.37 19.40
CA ALA A 211 -14.66 4.40 20.66
C ALA A 211 -13.50 3.38 20.66
N GLU A 212 -13.70 2.18 20.12
CA GLU A 212 -12.63 1.17 19.96
C GLU A 212 -11.57 1.65 18.96
N VAL A 213 -11.98 2.16 17.79
CA VAL A 213 -11.07 2.72 16.78
C VAL A 213 -10.24 3.86 17.37
N ILE A 214 -10.88 4.83 18.03
CA ILE A 214 -10.19 5.96 18.65
C ILE A 214 -9.24 5.47 19.77
N SER A 215 -9.68 4.53 20.59
CA SER A 215 -8.84 4.00 21.68
C SER A 215 -7.60 3.30 21.14
N PHE A 216 -7.73 2.53 20.05
CA PHE A 216 -6.60 1.94 19.35
C PHE A 216 -5.62 3.02 18.88
N LEU A 217 -6.11 3.98 18.08
CA LEU A 217 -5.26 5.05 17.53
C LEU A 217 -4.57 5.89 18.62
N GLU A 218 -5.25 6.23 19.71
CA GLU A 218 -4.64 6.96 20.83
C GLU A 218 -3.56 6.14 21.55
N THR A 219 -3.71 4.82 21.62
CA THR A 219 -2.72 3.91 22.23
C THR A 219 -1.40 3.95 21.47
N ILE A 220 -1.47 3.99 20.13
CA ILE A 220 -0.30 3.95 19.24
C ILE A 220 0.08 5.33 18.67
N LYS A 221 -0.57 6.40 19.13
CA LYS A 221 -0.41 7.77 18.64
C LYS A 221 1.03 8.24 18.54
N HIS A 222 1.87 7.87 19.51
CA HIS A 222 3.27 8.29 19.53
C HIS A 222 4.06 7.74 18.33
N HIS A 223 3.74 6.53 17.83
CA HIS A 223 4.30 5.98 16.59
C HIS A 223 3.82 6.78 15.38
N ILE A 224 2.52 7.06 15.33
CA ILE A 224 1.92 7.89 14.26
C ILE A 224 2.57 9.28 14.24
N GLN A 225 2.91 9.87 15.38
CA GLN A 225 3.58 11.17 15.44
C GLN A 225 5.07 11.09 15.08
N ALA A 226 5.75 10.00 15.45
CA ALA A 226 7.17 9.82 15.21
C ALA A 226 7.52 9.40 13.78
N ALA A 227 6.56 8.82 13.04
CA ALA A 227 6.80 8.33 11.69
C ALA A 227 7.28 9.45 10.75
N GLU A 228 8.21 9.15 9.84
CA GLU A 228 8.56 10.08 8.77
C GLU A 228 7.46 10.16 7.71
N LEU A 229 6.73 9.05 7.54
CA LEU A 229 5.70 8.86 6.54
C LEU A 229 4.59 7.98 7.09
N VAL A 230 3.35 8.37 6.80
CA VAL A 230 2.16 7.59 7.13
C VAL A 230 1.44 7.22 5.83
N THR A 231 1.14 5.95 5.63
CA THR A 231 0.29 5.45 4.55
C THR A 231 -1.00 4.89 5.13
N ILE A 232 -2.14 5.25 4.52
CA ILE A 232 -3.47 4.78 4.94
C ILE A 232 -4.18 4.22 3.70
N SER A 233 -4.55 2.95 3.71
CA SER A 233 -5.43 2.37 2.68
C SER A 233 -6.89 2.35 3.11
N LEU A 234 -7.78 2.68 2.18
CA LEU A 234 -9.22 2.62 2.36
C LEU A 234 -9.72 1.18 2.24
N SER A 235 -9.12 0.39 1.34
CA SER A 235 -9.47 -1.00 1.08
C SER A 235 -10.98 -1.20 0.90
N PHE A 236 -11.57 -0.45 -0.05
CA PHE A 236 -12.99 -0.59 -0.36
C PHE A 236 -13.35 -2.06 -0.62
N GLY A 237 -14.44 -2.51 0.00
CA GLY A 237 -14.88 -3.89 -0.03
C GLY A 237 -14.29 -4.76 1.09
N TYR A 238 -13.13 -4.45 1.66
CA TYR A 238 -12.60 -5.15 2.85
C TYR A 238 -12.88 -4.37 4.14
N SER A 239 -12.88 -3.04 4.08
CA SER A 239 -13.25 -2.15 5.19
C SER A 239 -14.76 -2.06 5.46
N GLY A 240 -15.53 -3.02 4.97
CA GLY A 240 -16.98 -3.08 5.05
C GLY A 240 -17.68 -2.59 3.77
N SER A 241 -18.90 -2.08 3.92
CA SER A 241 -19.60 -1.44 2.81
C SER A 241 -18.91 -0.12 2.38
N VAL A 242 -19.36 0.44 1.27
CA VAL A 242 -18.88 1.76 0.81
C VAL A 242 -19.07 2.84 1.88
N ASP A 243 -20.21 2.84 2.58
CA ASP A 243 -20.49 3.85 3.61
C ASP A 243 -19.66 3.59 4.88
N ASP A 244 -19.39 2.33 5.21
CA ASP A 244 -18.48 1.95 6.31
C ASP A 244 -17.06 2.45 6.06
N THR A 245 -16.54 2.25 4.84
CA THR A 245 -15.20 2.71 4.45
C THR A 245 -15.07 4.23 4.53
N ARG A 246 -16.10 4.96 4.07
CA ARG A 246 -16.15 6.44 4.17
C ARG A 246 -16.19 6.90 5.61
N HIS A 247 -17.01 6.26 6.45
CA HIS A 247 -17.11 6.55 7.88
C HIS A 247 -15.76 6.35 8.58
N LEU A 248 -15.09 5.22 8.34
CA LEU A 248 -13.74 4.96 8.87
C LEU A 248 -12.74 6.00 8.39
N ALA A 249 -12.75 6.39 7.11
CA ALA A 249 -11.84 7.40 6.58
C ALA A 249 -12.06 8.77 7.25
N GLU A 250 -13.31 9.20 7.42
CA GLU A 250 -13.68 10.44 8.11
C GLU A 250 -13.30 10.40 9.59
N LEU A 251 -13.36 9.23 10.22
CA LEU A 251 -12.98 9.04 11.61
C LEU A 251 -11.45 9.06 11.80
N VAL A 252 -10.70 8.33 10.98
CA VAL A 252 -9.27 8.05 11.17
C VAL A 252 -8.38 9.15 10.60
N VAL A 253 -8.57 9.51 9.34
CA VAL A 253 -7.62 10.33 8.58
C VAL A 253 -7.43 11.73 9.19
N PRO A 254 -8.47 12.51 9.53
CA PRO A 254 -8.30 13.83 10.13
C PRO A 254 -7.54 13.81 11.46
N ARG A 255 -7.68 12.73 12.25
CA ARG A 255 -6.98 12.58 13.54
C ARG A 255 -5.49 12.37 13.33
N MET A 256 -5.11 11.46 12.44
CA MET A 256 -3.71 11.17 12.13
C MET A 256 -3.01 12.40 11.54
N VAL A 257 -3.65 13.11 10.61
CA VAL A 257 -3.13 14.38 10.07
C VAL A 257 -3.00 15.43 11.18
N GLY A 258 -4.02 15.57 12.03
CA GLY A 258 -4.03 16.54 13.13
C GLY A 258 -2.99 16.28 14.23
N TRP A 259 -2.55 15.04 14.43
CA TRP A 259 -1.49 14.72 15.40
C TRP A 259 -0.09 15.02 14.90
N ARG A 260 0.09 15.13 13.58
CA ARG A 260 1.38 15.34 12.92
C ARG A 260 1.62 16.79 12.49
N THR A 261 0.62 17.66 12.65
CA THR A 261 0.70 19.11 12.38
C THR A 261 1.00 19.87 13.67
#